data_AF-A0A7V2RJ15-F1
#
_entry.id   AF-A0A7V2RJ15-F1
#
_cell.length_a   1.000
_cell.length_b   1.000
_cell.length_c   1.000
_cell.angle_alpha   90.00
_cell.angle_beta   90.00
_cell.angle_gamma   90.00
#
_symmetry.space_group_name_H-M   'P 1'
#
loop_
_entity.id
_entity.type
_entity.pdbx_description
1 polymer ?
#
loop_
_entity_poly.entity_id
_entity_poly.type
_entity_poly.pdbx_seq_one_letter_code
_entity_poly.pdbx_strand_id
1 'polypeptide(L)' 'MILKDKTEIEPSRSVLFRSAAWLAVKAGKYREAERMAAFGLSGNPPKMILDELREVQETISLKIKESNLVTAS' A
#
# COMPACT_ATOMS: atom_id res chain seq x y z
N MET A 1 28.23 -0.75 13.51
CA MET A 1 27.79 -1.42 12.27
C MET A 1 26.62 -0.63 11.72
N ILE A 2 26.82 0.03 10.58
CA ILE A 2 25.89 1.01 10.01
C ILE A 2 24.88 0.26 9.14
N LEU A 3 23.61 0.18 9.56
CA LEU A 3 22.49 -0.30 8.74
C LEU A 3 22.07 0.83 7.77
N LYS A 4 22.97 1.22 6.87
CA LYS A 4 22.64 2.08 5.72
C LYS A 4 22.03 1.17 4.65
N ASP A 5 20.91 1.62 4.11
CA ASP A 5 20.29 1.15 2.86
C ASP A 5 19.41 -0.10 2.92
N LYS A 6 18.31 0.01 3.69
CA LYS A 6 17.13 -0.89 3.57
C LYS A 6 16.45 -0.84 2.19
N THR A 7 16.88 0.04 1.28
CA THR A 7 16.38 0.16 -0.09
C THR A 7 16.98 -0.87 -1.05
N GLU A 8 18.06 -1.57 -0.66
CA GLU A 8 18.65 -2.63 -1.50
C GLU A 8 17.92 -3.97 -1.42
N ILE A 9 16.96 -4.12 -0.51
CA ILE A 9 16.21 -5.38 -0.29
C ILE A 9 14.97 -5.46 -1.21
N GLU A 10 14.93 -4.65 -2.27
CA GLU A 10 13.90 -4.79 -3.30
C GLU A 10 14.19 -6.05 -4.14
N PRO A 11 13.17 -6.86 -4.48
CA PRO A 11 11.74 -6.58 -4.37
C PRO A 11 11.10 -6.93 -3.02
N SER A 12 11.79 -7.66 -2.13
CA SER A 12 11.16 -8.22 -0.92
C SER A 12 10.49 -7.17 -0.03
N ARG A 13 11.10 -5.98 0.08
CA ARG A 13 10.53 -4.86 0.84
C ARG A 13 9.21 -4.39 0.23
N SER A 14 9.16 -4.09 -1.07
CA SER A 14 7.94 -3.64 -1.73
C SER A 14 6.87 -4.72 -1.83
N VAL A 15 7.26 -6.00 -2.00
CA VAL A 15 6.33 -7.15 -1.92
C VAL A 15 5.64 -7.21 -0.55
N LEU A 16 6.40 -7.02 0.55
CA LEU A 16 5.85 -7.02 1.91
C LEU A 16 4.81 -5.90 2.07
N PHE A 17 5.17 -4.67 1.74
CA PHE A 17 4.28 -3.52 1.88
C PHE A 17 3.04 -3.61 0.99
N ARG A 18 3.20 -4.04 -0.27
CA ARG A 18 2.09 -4.29 -1.19
C ARG A 18 1.12 -5.34 -0.61
N SER A 19 1.64 -6.44 -0.08
CA SER A 19 0.83 -7.51 0.49
C SER A 19 0.11 -7.07 1.77
N ALA A 20 0.81 -6.33 2.64
CA ALA A 20 0.23 -5.74 3.85
C ALA A 20 -0.89 -4.73 3.51
N ALA A 21 -0.69 -3.92 2.47
CA ALA A 21 -1.70 -2.96 2.03
C ALA A 21 -2.97 -3.66 1.54
N TRP A 22 -2.85 -4.68 0.69
CA TRP A 22 -4.00 -5.48 0.24
C TRP A 22 -4.71 -6.20 1.39
N LEU A 23 -3.97 -6.72 2.37
CA LEU A 23 -4.57 -7.34 3.55
C LEU A 23 -5.35 -6.32 4.38
N ALA A 24 -4.83 -5.10 4.54
CA ALA A 24 -5.52 -4.02 5.22
C ALA A 24 -6.78 -3.56 4.47
N VAL A 25 -6.76 -3.51 3.14
CA VAL A 25 -7.97 -3.26 2.32
C VAL A 25 -9.04 -4.32 2.60
N LYS A 26 -8.67 -5.61 2.57
CA LYS A 26 -9.59 -6.72 2.85
C LYS A 26 -10.17 -6.67 4.27
N ALA A 27 -9.40 -6.14 5.21
CA ALA A 27 -9.83 -5.94 6.60
C ALA A 27 -10.64 -4.65 6.83
N GLY A 28 -10.92 -3.85 5.79
CA GLY A 28 -11.61 -2.56 5.92
C GLY A 28 -10.77 -1.47 6.61
N LYS A 29 -9.46 -1.69 6.81
CA LYS A 29 -8.55 -0.77 7.51
C LYS A 29 -7.89 0.19 6.52
N TYR A 30 -8.69 1.03 5.85
CA TYR A 30 -8.23 1.84 4.71
C TYR A 30 -7.09 2.80 5.02
N ARG A 31 -7.10 3.46 6.17
CA ARG A 31 -6.00 4.35 6.60
C ARG A 31 -4.67 3.59 6.76
N GLU A 32 -4.73 2.35 7.24
CA GLU A 32 -3.54 1.51 7.38
C GLU A 32 -3.07 0.99 6.03
N ALA A 33 -4.01 0.66 5.14
CA ALA A 33 -3.70 0.30 3.76
C ALA A 33 -2.96 1.43 3.01
N GLU A 34 -3.40 2.69 3.16
CA GLU A 34 -2.73 3.86 2.57
C GLU A 34 -1.30 4.00 3.05
N ARG A 35 -1.08 3.85 4.37
CA ARG A 35 0.27 3.92 4.96
C ARG A 35 1.17 2.84 4.39
N MET A 36 0.69 1.59 4.33
CA MET A 36 1.48 0.48 3.79
C MET A 36 1.82 0.70 2.32
N ALA A 37 0.86 1.15 1.50
CA ALA A 37 1.10 1.48 0.09
C ALA A 37 2.14 2.61 -0.05
N ALA A 38 2.02 3.68 0.75
CA ALA A 38 2.98 4.78 0.75
C ALA A 38 4.40 4.34 1.16
N PHE A 39 4.53 3.46 2.15
CA PHE A 39 5.83 2.89 2.51
C PHE A 39 6.43 2.07 1.37
N GLY A 40 5.63 1.25 0.67
CA GLY A 40 6.07 0.54 -0.52
C GLY A 40 6.61 1.49 -1.60
N LEU A 41 5.83 2.52 -1.93
CA LEU A 41 6.15 3.53 -2.95
C LEU A 41 7.36 4.40 -2.62
N SER A 42 7.64 4.64 -1.33
CA SER A 42 8.81 5.42 -0.89
C SER A 42 10.17 4.72 -1.13
N GLY A 43 10.17 3.45 -1.55
CA GLY A 43 11.38 2.72 -1.90
C GLY A 43 11.73 2.81 -3.38
N ASN A 44 12.31 1.74 -3.91
CA ASN A 44 12.59 1.58 -5.34
C ASN A 44 11.94 0.29 -5.89
N PRO A 45 10.61 0.14 -5.80
CA PRO A 45 9.93 -1.06 -6.25
C PRO A 45 10.14 -1.29 -7.76
N PRO A 46 10.35 -2.55 -8.21
CA PRO A 46 10.27 -2.88 -9.62
C PRO A 46 8.93 -2.47 -10.22
N LYS A 47 8.91 -2.15 -11.52
CA LYS A 47 7.73 -1.62 -12.24
C LYS A 47 6.44 -2.38 -11.93
N MET A 48 6.47 -3.72 -11.96
CA MET A 48 5.30 -4.55 -11.69
C MET A 48 4.71 -4.27 -10.29
N ILE A 49 5.56 -4.18 -9.26
CA ILE A 49 5.12 -3.92 -7.88
C ILE A 49 4.72 -2.45 -7.71
N LEU A 50 5.38 -1.52 -8.40
CA LEU A 50 4.96 -0.12 -8.45
C LEU A 50 3.53 0.03 -8.98
N ASP A 51 3.22 -0.68 -10.07
CA ASP A 51 1.89 -0.66 -10.68
C ASP A 51 0.84 -1.27 -9.73
N GLU A 52 1.15 -2.40 -9.07
CA GLU A 52 0.26 -2.99 -8.06
C GLU A 52 0.07 -2.10 -6.81
N LEU A 53 1.11 -1.37 -6.38
CA LEU A 53 0.99 -0.40 -5.27
C LEU A 53 0.07 0.77 -5.63
N ARG A 54 0.07 1.22 -6.89
CA ARG A 54 -0.85 2.25 -7.39
C ARG A 54 -2.29 1.74 -7.49
N GLU A 55 -2.47 0.51 -7.98
CA GLU A 55 -3.77 -0.16 -8.01
C GLU A 55 -4.40 -0.26 -6.62
N VAL A 56 -3.59 -0.57 -5.59
CA VAL A 56 -4.04 -0.53 -4.20
C VAL A 56 -4.52 0.85 -3.78
N GLN A 57 -3.77 1.92 -4.10
CA GLN A 57 -4.18 3.29 -3.74
C GLN A 57 -5.51 3.69 -4.40
N GLU A 58 -5.70 3.33 -5.66
CA GLU A 58 -6.97 3.54 -6.37
C GLU A 58 -8.11 2.79 -5.69
N THR A 59 -7.89 1.51 -5.36
CA THR A 59 -8.86 0.68 -4.65
C THR A 59 -9.24 1.27 -3.29
N ILE A 60 -8.27 1.76 -2.52
CA ILE A 60 -8.52 2.40 -1.23
C ILE A 60 -9.38 3.66 -1.41
N SER A 61 -9.05 4.51 -2.38
CA SER A 61 -9.82 5.74 -2.67
C SER A 61 -11.27 5.42 -3.01
N LEU A 62 -11.51 4.39 -3.84
CA LEU A 62 -12.86 3.93 -4.18
C LEU A 62 -13.61 3.43 -2.93
N LYS A 63 -12.97 2.59 -2.11
CA LYS A 63 -13.58 2.03 -0.90
C LYS A 63 -13.92 3.08 0.16
N ILE A 64 -13.08 4.10 0.32
CA ILE A 64 -13.37 5.24 1.22
C ILE A 64 -14.58 6.02 0.72
N LYS A 65 -14.68 6.28 -0.59
CA LYS A 65 -15.85 6.95 -1.18
C LYS A 65 -17.13 6.16 -0.95
N GLU A 66 -17.10 4.85 -1.21
CA GLU A 66 -18.23 3.96 -0.94
C GLU A 66 -18.64 4.00 0.54
N SER A 67 -17.69 3.92 1.47
CA SER A 67 -17.95 3.97 2.91
C SER A 67 -18.61 5.29 3.33
N ASN A 68 -18.19 6.42 2.75
CA ASN A 68 -18.73 7.74 3.09
C ASN A 68 -20.17 7.92 2.58
N LEU A 69 -20.53 7.29 1.46
CA LEU A 69 -21.90 7.30 0.92
C LEU A 69 -22.87 6.54 1.83
N VAL A 70 -22.43 5.41 2.42
CA VAL A 70 -23.25 4.61 3.34
C VAL A 70 -23.50 5.35 4.65
N THR A 71 -22.55 6.14 5.15
CA THR A 71 -22.72 6.90 6.39
C THR A 71 -23.55 8.18 6.25
N ALA A 72 -23.78 8.64 5.01
CA ALA A 72 -24.55 9.87 4.73
C ALA A 72 -26.05 9.61 4.48
N SER A 73 -26.49 8.36 4.54
CA SER A 73 -27.89 7.92 4.39
C SER A 73 -28.44 7.45 5.74
#